data_AF-A0A1G3UZT5-F1
#
_entry.id   AF-A0A1G3UZT5-F1
#
_cell.length_a   1.000
_cell.length_b   1.000
_cell.length_c   1.000
_cell.angle_alpha   90.00
_cell.angle_beta   90.00
_cell.angle_gamma   90.00
#
_symmetry.space_group_name_H-M   'P 1'
#
loop_
_entity.id
_entity.type
_entity.pdbx_description
1 polymer ?
#
loop_
_entity_poly.entity_id
_entity_poly.type
_entity_poly.pdbx_seq_one_letter_code
_entity_poly.pdbx_strand_id
1 'polypeptide(L)'
;MWLKELQIAIIEKDAQKIDELVSVPLKFDRVEDIKSAMYLLAEASKLLHELKDETKQTMLQLKKNIDFLNSTKERSLGNFDICS
;
A
#
# COMPACT_ATOMS: atom_id res chain seq x y z
N MET A 1 -14.89 -22.38 1.57
CA MET A 1 -15.23 -21.18 0.75
C MET A 1 -14.19 -20.08 0.98
N TRP A 2 -13.96 -19.70 2.23
CA TRP A 2 -12.97 -18.69 2.63
C TRP A 2 -11.56 -18.86 2.02
N LEU A 3 -10.95 -20.06 2.06
CA LEU A 3 -9.62 -20.29 1.48
C LEU A 3 -9.54 -19.95 -0.02
N LYS A 4 -10.60 -20.28 -0.77
CA LYS A 4 -10.66 -19.96 -2.20
C LYS A 4 -10.84 -18.46 -2.43
N GLU A 5 -11.66 -17.80 -1.62
CA GLU A 5 -11.86 -16.36 -1.70
C GLU A 5 -10.58 -15.59 -1.36
N LEU A 6 -9.86 -16.02 -0.32
CA LEU A 6 -8.56 -15.44 0.02
C LEU A 6 -7.54 -15.65 -1.11
N GLN A 7 -7.51 -16.84 -1.70
CA GLN A 7 -6.65 -17.13 -2.83
C GLN A 7 -6.98 -16.24 -4.05
N ILE A 8 -8.27 -16.05 -4.37
CA ILE A 8 -8.70 -15.14 -5.44
C ILE A 8 -8.27 -13.70 -5.13
N ALA A 9 -8.51 -13.23 -3.91
CA ALA A 9 -8.14 -11.88 -3.49
C ALA A 9 -6.62 -11.63 -3.57
N ILE A 10 -5.80 -12.63 -3.25
CA ILE A 10 -4.33 -12.58 -3.43
C ILE A 10 -3.96 -12.47 -4.91
N ILE A 11 -4.60 -13.28 -5.78
CA ILE A 11 -4.34 -13.27 -7.23
C ILE A 11 -4.73 -11.93 -7.86
N GLU A 12 -5.87 -11.38 -7.46
CA GLU A 12 -6.39 -10.08 -7.94
C GLU A 12 -5.68 -8.89 -7.30
N LYS A 13 -4.82 -9.13 -6.30
CA LYS A 13 -4.14 -8.12 -5.48
C LYS A 13 -5.13 -7.15 -4.80
N ASP A 14 -6.30 -7.64 -4.45
CA ASP A 14 -7.32 -6.86 -3.76
C ASP A 14 -7.01 -6.80 -2.26
N ALA A 15 -6.23 -5.79 -1.87
CA ALA A 15 -5.83 -5.57 -0.49
C ALA A 15 -7.03 -5.34 0.46
N GLN A 16 -8.11 -4.73 -0.04
CA GLN A 16 -9.31 -4.50 0.75
C GLN A 16 -10.05 -5.81 1.02
N LYS A 17 -10.17 -6.66 -0.02
CA LYS A 17 -10.80 -7.97 0.15
C LYS A 17 -10.01 -8.89 1.05
N ILE A 18 -8.67 -8.84 0.97
CA ILE A 18 -7.80 -9.54 1.91
C ILE A 18 -8.13 -9.09 3.34
N ASP A 19 -8.11 -7.79 3.62
CA ASP A 19 -8.38 -7.24 4.96
C ASP A 19 -9.76 -7.64 5.52
N GLU A 20 -10.80 -7.58 4.68
CA GLU A 20 -12.14 -8.07 5.03
C GLU A 20 -12.12 -9.55 5.44
N LEU A 21 -11.42 -10.39 4.67
CA LEU A 21 -11.37 -11.83 4.89
C LEU A 21 -10.58 -12.20 6.15
N VAL A 22 -9.50 -11.49 6.49
CA VAL A 22 -8.72 -11.77 7.71
C VAL A 22 -9.37 -11.20 8.98
N SER A 23 -10.25 -10.21 8.85
CA SER A 23 -10.94 -9.58 9.98
C SER A 23 -12.03 -10.46 10.61
N VAL A 24 -12.42 -11.55 9.95
CA VAL A 24 -13.46 -12.47 10.43
C VAL A 24 -12.82 -13.63 11.21
N PRO A 25 -13.40 -14.04 12.36
CA PRO A 25 -12.90 -15.20 13.11
C PRO A 25 -12.98 -16.48 12.27
N LEU A 26 -11.83 -17.11 12.06
CA LEU A 26 -11.69 -18.32 11.27
C LEU A 26 -12.03 -19.55 12.09
N LYS A 27 -12.85 -20.43 11.53
CA LYS A 27 -13.11 -21.78 12.06
C LYS A 27 -12.73 -22.78 10.98
N PHE A 28 -11.91 -23.75 11.38
CA PHE A 28 -11.44 -24.82 10.51
C PHE A 28 -11.82 -26.16 11.12
N ASP A 29 -12.40 -27.04 10.30
CA ASP A 29 -12.79 -28.38 10.73
C ASP A 29 -11.66 -29.41 10.53
N ARG A 30 -10.70 -29.11 9.65
CA ARG A 30 -9.59 -30.00 9.28
C ARG A 30 -8.23 -29.34 9.45
N VAL A 31 -7.25 -30.15 9.85
CA VAL A 31 -5.86 -29.71 10.00
C VAL A 31 -5.24 -29.33 8.65
N GLU A 32 -5.64 -29.96 7.56
CA GLU A 32 -5.19 -29.59 6.21
C GLU A 32 -5.58 -28.15 5.85
N ASP A 33 -6.81 -27.76 6.17
CA ASP A 33 -7.31 -26.41 5.89
C ASP A 33 -6.54 -25.35 6.68
N ILE A 34 -6.12 -25.67 7.91
CA ILE A 34 -5.26 -24.81 8.73
C ILE A 34 -3.90 -24.60 8.05
N LYS A 35 -3.27 -25.67 7.55
CA LYS A 35 -1.99 -25.55 6.84
C LYS A 35 -2.11 -24.68 5.59
N SER A 36 -3.15 -24.92 4.78
CA SER A 36 -3.42 -24.10 3.61
C SER A 36 -3.67 -22.63 3.96
N ALA A 37 -4.43 -22.37 5.04
CA ALA A 37 -4.65 -21.01 5.54
C ALA A 37 -3.33 -20.33 5.92
N MET A 38 -2.46 -21.04 6.66
CA MET A 38 -1.16 -20.49 7.07
C MET A 38 -0.30 -20.06 5.89
N TYR A 39 -0.22 -20.89 4.84
CA TYR A 39 0.54 -20.54 3.64
C TYR A 39 -0.08 -19.36 2.88
N LEU A 40 -1.41 -19.33 2.73
CA LEU A 40 -2.10 -18.21 2.08
C LEU A 40 -1.94 -16.90 2.85
N LEU A 41 -2.00 -16.94 4.19
CA LEU A 41 -1.79 -15.77 5.04
C LEU A 41 -0.35 -15.25 4.94
N ALA A 42 0.63 -16.13 4.86
CA ALA A 42 2.02 -15.74 4.64
C ALA A 42 2.19 -15.02 3.29
N GLU A 43 1.56 -15.54 2.23
CA GLU A 43 1.61 -14.92 0.90
C GLU A 43 0.86 -13.57 0.88
N ALA A 44 -0.32 -13.49 1.49
CA ALA A 44 -1.06 -12.25 1.65
C ALA A 44 -0.25 -11.19 2.40
N SER A 45 0.42 -11.56 3.49
CA SER A 45 1.27 -10.66 4.26
C SER A 45 2.45 -10.14 3.45
N LYS A 46 3.05 -11.00 2.62
CA LYS A 46 4.15 -10.61 1.72
C LYS A 46 3.66 -9.61 0.68
N LEU A 47 2.54 -9.90 0.03
CA LEU A 47 1.92 -9.02 -0.96
C LEU A 47 1.59 -7.64 -0.40
N LEU A 48 1.00 -7.58 0.81
CA LEU A 48 0.67 -6.31 1.47
C LEU A 48 1.94 -5.50 1.82
N HIS A 49 3.04 -6.16 2.19
CA HIS A 49 4.31 -5.48 2.42
C HIS A 49 4.89 -4.90 1.14
N GLU A 50 4.88 -5.66 0.05
CA GLU A 50 5.35 -5.20 -1.26
C GLU A 50 4.55 -3.97 -1.72
N LEU A 51 3.21 -4.03 -1.65
CA LEU A 51 2.34 -2.92 -2.03
C LEU A 51 2.58 -1.67 -1.17
N LYS A 52 2.81 -1.84 0.13
CA LYS A 52 3.14 -0.75 1.05
C LYS A 52 4.48 -0.10 0.69
N ASP A 53 5.49 -0.91 0.39
CA ASP A 53 6.82 -0.40 0.05
C ASP A 53 6.81 0.32 -1.30
N GLU A 54 6.13 -0.21 -2.31
CA GLU A 54 5.91 0.47 -3.58
C GLU A 54 5.22 1.82 -3.39
N THR A 55 4.11 1.83 -2.64
CA THR A 55 3.36 3.06 -2.33
C THR A 55 4.23 4.10 -1.63
N LYS A 56 5.06 3.66 -0.67
CA LYS A 56 6.00 4.52 0.03
C LYS A 56 7.02 5.14 -0.93
N GLN A 57 7.57 4.36 -1.86
CA GLN A 57 8.50 4.89 -2.87
C GLN A 57 7.84 5.92 -3.78
N THR A 58 6.61 5.64 -4.24
CA THR A 58 5.83 6.60 -5.04
C THR A 58 5.58 7.90 -4.28
N MET A 59 5.16 7.82 -3.01
CA MET A 59 4.97 9.01 -2.17
C MET A 59 6.26 9.81 -1.98
N LEU A 60 7.40 9.15 -1.82
CA LEU A 60 8.70 9.82 -1.72
C LEU A 60 9.05 10.58 -3.00
N GLN A 61 8.77 9.99 -4.17
CA GLN A 61 8.98 10.67 -5.45
C GLN A 61 8.04 11.87 -5.61
N LEU A 62 6.76 11.71 -5.29
CA LEU A 62 5.79 12.82 -5.32
C LEU A 62 6.21 13.96 -4.39
N LYS A 63 6.67 13.64 -3.18
CA LYS A 63 7.18 14.65 -2.24
C LYS A 63 8.36 15.42 -2.83
N LYS A 64 9.35 14.73 -3.41
CA LYS A 64 10.49 15.39 -4.08
C LYS A 64 10.04 16.33 -5.20
N ASN A 65 9.05 15.92 -5.98
CA ASN A 65 8.51 16.75 -7.05
C ASN A 65 7.80 18.00 -6.49
N ILE A 66 7.02 17.86 -5.42
CA ILE A 66 6.39 18.99 -4.73
C ILE A 66 7.45 19.94 -4.15
N ASP A 67 8.46 19.41 -3.47
CA ASP A 67 9.55 20.20 -2.88
C ASP A 67 10.32 20.97 -3.98
N PHE A 68 10.57 20.34 -5.12
CA PHE A 68 11.17 20.99 -6.29
C PHE A 68 10.31 22.14 -6.80
N LEU A 69 9.01 21.90 -7.06
CA LEU A 69 8.09 22.94 -7.54
C LEU A 69 7.96 24.11 -6.55
N ASN A 70 8.01 23.83 -5.25
CA ASN A 70 8.01 24.88 -4.23
C ASN A 70 9.32 25.65 -4.17
N SER A 71 10.46 25.00 -4.48
CA SER A 71 11.76 25.67 -4.56
C SER A 71 11.92 26.57 -5.78
N THR A 72 11.19 26.27 -6.87
CA THR A 72 11.19 27.06 -8.11
C THR A 72 10.09 28.12 -8.15
N LYS A 73 9.11 28.06 -7.24
CA LYS A 73 8.26 29.22 -6.94
C LYS A 73 9.15 30.32 -6.37
N GLU A 74 9.49 31.29 -7.21
CA GLU A 74 10.17 32.51 -6.82
C GLU A 74 9.53 33.08 -5.56
N ARG A 75 10.35 33.44 -4.57
CA ARG A 75 9.97 34.45 -3.59
C ARG A 75 9.61 35.69 -4.39
N SER A 76 8.33 35.96 -4.58
CA SER A 76 7.86 37.33 -4.79
C SER A 76 7.99 38.10 -3.47
N LEU A 77 9.22 38.20 -2.95
CA LEU A 77 9.55 39.29 -2.04
C LEU A 77 9.68 40.51 -2.94
N GLY A 78 8.70 41.40 -2.78
CA GLY A 78 8.55 42.59 -3.59
C GLY A 78 9.76 43.52 -3.56
N ASN A 79 9.71 44.43 -4.53
CA ASN A 79 10.49 45.66 -4.64
C ASN A 79 11.97 45.46 -4.95
N PHE A 80 12.24 45.18 -6.22
CA PHE A 80 13.41 45.78 -6.87
C PHE A 80 13.12 47.27 -7.09
N ASP A 81 13.22 48.08 -6.04
CA ASP A 81 13.40 49.52 -6.17
C ASP A 81 14.84 49.76 -6.67
N ILE A 82 15.05 49.61 -7.99
CA ILE A 82 16.26 50.09 -8.65
C ILE A 82 16.01 51.55 -8.99
N CYS A 83 16.24 52.44 -8.03
CA CYS A 83 16.55 53.84 -8.31
C CYS A 83 18.08 54.01 -8.28
N SER A 84 18.67 54.25 -9.45
CA SER A 84 19.99 54.86 -9.61
C SER A 84 19.94 55.81 -10.79
#